data_AF-A0A836GB74-F1
#
_entry.id   AF-A0A836GB74-F1
#
_cell.length_a   1.000
_cell.length_b   1.000
_cell.length_c   1.000
_cell.angle_alpha   90.00
_cell.angle_beta   90.00
_cell.angle_gamma   90.00
#
_symmetry.space_group_name_H-M   'P 1'
#
loop_
_entity.id
_entity.type
_entity.pdbx_description
1 polymer ?
#
loop_
_entity_poly.entity_id
_entity_poly.type
_entity_poly.pdbx_seq_one_letter_code
_entity_poly.pdbx_strand_id
1 'polypeptide(L)'
;MFYLLTKFFHGAIGEELSGNIVRRLLTIETSKSEQRAIQLDDRMAAYVCIEDYEKHALEHLTPSIRDYYKGGAGEEYSAKWNREAFKNYRIRPRFLRNVSERDISTTVLGYKVSMPLGVAPTAMQRMAHPDGECANARGK
;
A
#
# COMPACT_ATOMS: atom_id res chain seq x y z
N MET A 1 10.06 -17.94 11.94
CA MET A 1 11.21 -18.81 11.60
C MET A 1 11.63 -18.71 10.12
N PHE A 2 10.71 -18.36 9.19
CA PHE A 2 11.00 -18.16 7.76
C PHE A 2 11.86 -16.93 7.42
N TYR A 3 11.67 -15.81 8.12
CA TYR A 3 12.42 -14.56 7.88
C TYR A 3 13.94 -14.68 8.17
N LEU A 4 14.36 -15.70 8.94
CA LEU A 4 15.78 -15.95 9.23
C LEU A 4 16.50 -16.71 8.11
N LEU A 5 15.78 -17.53 7.33
CA LEU A 5 16.35 -18.33 6.23
C LEU A 5 16.68 -17.46 5.01
N THR A 6 15.86 -16.45 4.71
CA THR A 6 16.11 -15.51 3.60
C THR A 6 17.37 -14.66 3.83
N LYS A 7 17.66 -14.29 5.09
CA LYS A 7 18.92 -13.59 5.44
C LYS A 7 20.14 -14.52 5.44
N PHE A 8 19.96 -15.80 5.78
CA PHE A 8 21.06 -16.78 5.76
C PHE A 8 21.59 -17.04 4.35
N PHE A 9 20.69 -17.09 3.35
CA PHE A 9 21.11 -17.29 1.96
C PHE A 9 21.69 -16.04 1.28
N HIS A 10 21.27 -14.83 1.67
CA HIS A 10 21.87 -13.59 1.17
C HIS A 10 23.31 -13.36 1.67
N GLY A 11 23.71 -13.95 2.80
CA GLY A 11 25.05 -13.80 3.36
C GLY A 11 26.09 -14.82 2.89
N ALA A 12 25.66 -15.94 2.30
CA ALA A 12 26.52 -17.10 2.04
C ALA A 12 26.86 -17.33 0.55
N ILE A 13 26.22 -16.60 -0.38
CA ILE A 13 26.43 -16.82 -1.81
C ILE A 13 26.67 -15.47 -2.47
N GLY A 14 27.91 -15.26 -2.92
CA GLY A 14 28.30 -14.08 -3.69
C GLY A 14 27.43 -13.87 -4.93
N GLU A 15 27.47 -12.63 -5.42
CA GLU A 15 26.66 -11.95 -6.45
C GLU A 15 26.36 -12.66 -7.80
N GLU A 16 26.52 -13.96 -7.95
CA GLU A 16 26.62 -14.60 -9.27
C GLU A 16 25.55 -15.68 -9.57
N LEU A 17 24.40 -15.64 -8.89
CA LEU A 17 23.23 -16.42 -9.31
C LEU A 17 22.18 -15.47 -9.88
N SER A 18 22.05 -15.48 -11.22
CA SER A 18 20.99 -14.81 -11.97
C SER A 18 19.66 -14.92 -11.24
N GLY A 19 18.94 -13.80 -11.05
CA GLY A 19 17.70 -13.75 -10.28
C GLY A 19 16.63 -14.78 -10.71
N ASN A 20 16.75 -15.33 -11.92
CA ASN A 20 15.92 -16.43 -12.39
C ASN A 20 16.20 -17.78 -11.70
N ILE A 21 17.43 -18.07 -11.30
CA ILE A 21 17.80 -19.33 -10.61
C ILE A 21 17.35 -19.27 -9.14
N VAL A 22 17.56 -18.13 -8.47
CA VAL A 22 17.09 -17.92 -7.09
C VAL A 22 15.56 -17.97 -7.02
N ARG A 23 14.84 -17.34 -7.96
CA ARG A 23 13.38 -17.46 -8.08
C ARG A 23 12.93 -18.90 -8.31
N ARG A 24 13.63 -19.65 -9.16
CA ARG A 24 13.27 -21.04 -9.49
C ARG A 24 13.49 -21.98 -8.30
N LEU A 25 14.55 -21.80 -7.51
CA LEU A 25 14.77 -22.56 -6.27
C LEU A 25 13.70 -22.26 -5.21
N LEU A 26 13.37 -20.98 -4.98
CA LEU A 26 12.33 -20.58 -4.02
C LEU A 26 10.92 -21.08 -4.42
N THR A 27 10.66 -21.29 -5.70
CA THR A 27 9.34 -21.78 -6.18
C THR A 27 9.18 -23.29 -5.96
N ILE A 28 10.27 -24.07 -6.00
CA ILE A 28 10.23 -25.54 -5.91
C ILE A 28 9.94 -26.03 -4.48
N GLU A 29 10.31 -25.26 -3.45
CA GLU A 29 10.18 -25.66 -2.04
C GLU A 29 8.98 -25.04 -1.29
N THR A 30 8.20 -24.16 -1.94
CA THR A 30 7.15 -23.38 -1.26
C THR A 30 5.76 -24.02 -1.37
N SER A 31 5.01 -23.97 -0.26
CA SER A 31 3.62 -24.43 -0.24
C SER A 31 2.72 -23.56 -1.13
N LYS A 32 1.60 -24.11 -1.59
CA LYS A 32 0.65 -23.41 -2.48
C LYS A 32 0.14 -22.07 -1.90
N SER A 33 0.09 -21.96 -0.58
CA SER A 33 -0.22 -20.72 0.16
C SER A 33 0.91 -19.70 0.10
N GLU A 34 2.17 -20.13 0.20
CA GLU A 34 3.35 -19.27 0.15
C GLU A 34 3.63 -18.79 -1.28
N GLN A 35 3.44 -19.65 -2.28
CA GLN A 35 3.49 -19.27 -3.70
C GLN A 35 2.45 -18.18 -4.03
N ARG A 36 1.23 -18.30 -3.48
CA ARG A 36 0.17 -17.30 -3.67
C ARG A 36 0.49 -15.97 -2.98
N ALA A 37 1.15 -16.00 -1.82
CA ALA A 37 1.62 -14.81 -1.12
C ALA A 37 2.74 -14.10 -1.88
N ILE A 38 3.73 -14.83 -2.38
CA ILE A 38 4.83 -14.30 -3.21
C ILE A 38 4.28 -13.65 -4.49
N GLN A 39 3.32 -14.31 -5.16
CA GLN A 39 2.68 -13.75 -6.36
C GLN A 39 1.76 -12.55 -6.06
N LEU A 40 1.22 -12.44 -4.85
CA LEU A 40 0.46 -11.26 -4.42
C LEU A 40 1.40 -10.10 -4.11
N ASP A 41 2.53 -10.37 -3.46
CA ASP A 41 3.61 -9.42 -3.16
C ASP A 41 4.19 -8.83 -4.45
N ASP A 42 4.50 -9.67 -5.45
CA ASP A 42 4.95 -9.23 -6.78
C ASP A 42 3.90 -8.38 -7.53
N ARG A 43 2.60 -8.62 -7.30
CA ARG A 43 1.51 -7.81 -7.89
C ARG A 43 1.29 -6.49 -7.17
N MET A 44 1.46 -6.46 -5.85
CA MET A 44 1.39 -5.24 -5.04
C MET A 44 2.61 -4.34 -5.28
N ALA A 45 3.77 -4.93 -5.54
CA ALA A 45 4.98 -4.20 -5.93
C ALA A 45 4.83 -3.42 -7.25
N ALA A 46 3.80 -3.70 -8.06
CA ALA A 46 3.50 -2.94 -9.26
C ALA A 46 2.83 -1.57 -8.99
N TYR A 47 2.26 -1.37 -7.80
CA TYR A 47 1.62 -0.11 -7.42
C TYR A 47 2.58 0.76 -6.62
N VAL A 48 2.96 1.90 -7.20
CA VAL A 48 3.99 2.79 -6.65
C VAL A 48 3.36 3.98 -5.93
N CYS A 49 2.18 4.43 -6.40
CA CYS A 49 1.44 5.55 -5.83
C CYS A 49 -0.04 5.21 -5.63
N ILE A 50 -0.74 6.07 -4.88
CA ILE A 50 -2.18 5.89 -4.56
C ILE A 50 -3.02 5.92 -5.84
N GLU A 51 -2.61 6.72 -6.83
CA GLU A 51 -3.27 6.82 -8.14
C GLU A 51 -3.26 5.49 -8.91
N ASP A 52 -2.26 4.63 -8.71
CA ASP A 52 -2.23 3.32 -9.36
C ASP A 52 -3.32 2.40 -8.81
N TYR A 53 -3.57 2.46 -7.49
CA TYR A 53 -4.68 1.76 -6.86
C TYR A 53 -6.02 2.30 -7.32
N GLU A 54 -6.16 3.63 -7.43
CA GLU A 54 -7.37 4.27 -7.97
C GLU A 54 -7.66 3.74 -9.38
N LYS A 55 -6.66 3.80 -10.28
CA LYS A 55 -6.80 3.31 -11.65
C LYS A 55 -7.20 1.83 -11.69
N HIS A 56 -6.51 0.99 -10.93
CA HIS A 56 -6.83 -0.43 -10.86
C HIS A 56 -8.26 -0.68 -10.37
N ALA A 57 -8.69 0.00 -9.31
CA ALA A 57 -10.04 -0.12 -8.77
C ALA A 57 -11.09 0.31 -9.81
N LEU A 58 -10.88 1.44 -10.49
CA LEU A 58 -11.80 1.92 -11.52
C LEU A 58 -11.94 0.89 -12.65
N GLU A 59 -10.88 0.20 -13.05
CA GLU A 59 -10.93 -0.85 -14.08
C GLU A 59 -11.74 -2.10 -13.66
N HIS A 60 -11.83 -2.39 -12.36
CA HIS A 60 -12.45 -3.62 -11.84
C HIS A 60 -13.85 -3.42 -11.26
N LEU A 61 -14.20 -2.20 -10.85
CA LEU A 61 -15.53 -1.88 -10.33
C LEU A 61 -16.56 -1.73 -11.44
N THR A 62 -17.79 -2.16 -11.18
CA THR A 62 -18.93 -1.89 -12.09
C THR A 62 -19.20 -0.39 -12.17
N PRO A 63 -19.76 0.14 -13.27
CA PRO A 63 -19.96 1.57 -13.46
C PRO A 63 -20.71 2.26 -12.31
N SER A 64 -21.82 1.67 -11.84
CA SER A 64 -22.60 2.25 -10.74
C SER A 64 -21.82 2.33 -9.43
N ILE A 65 -20.98 1.34 -9.12
CA ILE A 65 -20.16 1.32 -7.90
C ILE A 65 -18.99 2.30 -8.04
N ARG A 66 -18.42 2.38 -9.25
CA ARG A 66 -17.37 3.34 -9.61
C ARG A 66 -17.83 4.77 -9.35
N ASP A 67 -19.00 5.14 -9.84
CA ASP A 67 -19.55 6.49 -9.71
C ASP A 67 -19.89 6.82 -8.24
N TYR A 68 -20.33 5.82 -7.46
CA TYR A 68 -20.56 5.99 -6.02
C TYR A 68 -19.29 6.39 -5.25
N TYR A 69 -18.16 5.73 -5.53
CA TYR A 69 -16.91 6.00 -4.79
C TYR A 69 -16.11 7.18 -5.34
N LYS A 70 -16.10 7.36 -6.66
CA LYS A 70 -15.34 8.42 -7.31
C LYS A 70 -16.07 9.77 -7.25
N GLY A 71 -17.40 9.75 -7.26
CA GLY A 71 -18.22 10.93 -7.45
C GLY A 71 -18.14 11.95 -6.32
N GLY A 72 -18.16 13.22 -6.69
CA GLY A 72 -18.32 14.37 -5.80
C GLY A 72 -19.70 15.02 -5.93
N ALA A 73 -19.93 16.09 -5.16
CA ALA A 73 -21.17 16.87 -5.26
C ALA A 73 -21.16 17.80 -6.48
N GLY A 74 -22.27 17.85 -7.22
CA GLY A 74 -22.45 18.76 -8.35
C GLY A 74 -21.39 18.57 -9.44
N GLU A 75 -20.76 19.66 -9.86
CA GLU A 75 -19.64 19.66 -10.83
C GLU A 75 -18.29 19.28 -10.20
N GLU A 76 -18.27 18.79 -8.95
CA GLU A 76 -17.10 18.26 -8.25
C GLU A 76 -15.96 19.27 -7.98
N TYR A 77 -16.21 20.58 -8.12
CA TYR A 77 -15.20 21.62 -7.91
C TYR A 77 -14.51 21.50 -6.54
N SER A 78 -15.27 21.30 -5.46
CA SER A 78 -14.70 21.19 -4.11
C SER A 78 -13.78 19.98 -3.96
N ALA A 79 -14.11 18.83 -4.58
CA ALA A 79 -13.26 17.65 -4.56
C ALA A 79 -11.94 17.90 -5.29
N LYS A 80 -12.00 18.56 -6.46
CA LYS A 80 -10.81 18.99 -7.20
C LYS A 80 -9.96 19.97 -6.39
N TRP A 81 -10.57 21.00 -5.80
CA TRP A 81 -9.87 22.02 -5.02
C TRP A 81 -9.18 21.44 -3.79
N ASN A 82 -9.78 20.47 -3.10
CA ASN A 82 -9.14 19.79 -1.97
C ASN A 82 -7.78 19.16 -2.38
N ARG A 83 -7.71 18.53 -3.56
CA ARG A 83 -6.45 17.94 -4.06
C ARG A 83 -5.47 19.03 -4.52
N GLU A 84 -5.95 20.05 -5.23
CA GLU A 84 -5.10 21.13 -5.75
C GLU A 84 -4.53 22.03 -4.66
N ALA A 85 -5.24 22.22 -3.55
CA ALA A 85 -4.81 23.06 -2.44
C ALA A 85 -3.41 22.67 -1.90
N PHE A 86 -3.08 21.38 -1.88
CA PHE A 86 -1.76 20.90 -1.43
C PHE A 86 -0.61 21.38 -2.32
N LYS A 87 -0.85 21.66 -3.61
CA LYS A 87 0.17 22.17 -4.54
C LYS A 87 0.61 23.61 -4.23
N ASN A 88 -0.19 24.34 -3.46
CA ASN A 88 0.13 25.71 -3.04
C ASN A 88 1.19 25.74 -1.94
N TYR A 89 1.44 24.62 -1.26
CA TYR A 89 2.43 24.52 -0.19
C TYR A 89 3.73 23.94 -0.73
N ARG A 90 4.86 24.52 -0.31
CA ARG A 90 6.20 24.01 -0.60
C ARG A 90 6.86 23.55 0.69
N ILE A 91 7.44 22.36 0.66
CA ILE A 91 8.29 21.89 1.75
C ILE A 91 9.61 22.67 1.68
N ARG A 92 10.09 23.18 2.81
CA ARG A 92 11.43 23.76 2.95
C ARG A 92 12.34 22.74 3.63
N PRO A 93 13.15 21.96 2.87
CA PRO A 93 14.04 20.96 3.47
C PRO A 93 15.07 21.62 4.39
N ARG A 94 15.43 20.92 5.47
CA ARG A 94 16.50 21.35 6.38
C ARG A 94 17.70 20.43 6.17
N PHE A 95 18.82 21.01 5.75
CA PHE A 95 20.05 20.29 5.45
C PHE A 95 20.90 20.08 6.70
N LEU A 96 21.87 19.15 6.61
CA LEU A 96 22.81 18.81 7.67
C LEU A 96 22.13 18.43 9.01
N ARG A 97 20.97 17.78 8.93
CA ARG A 97 20.28 17.20 10.08
C ARG A 97 20.48 15.69 10.07
N ASN A 98 20.95 15.13 11.19
CA ASN A 98 20.96 13.70 11.37
C ASN A 98 19.50 13.21 11.43
N VAL A 99 19.11 12.45 10.43
CA VAL A 99 17.79 11.84 10.31
C VAL A 99 17.90 10.33 10.26
N SER A 100 19.04 9.72 10.62
CA SER A 100 19.24 8.25 10.56
C SER A 100 18.06 7.46 11.15
N GLU A 101 17.54 7.90 12.28
CA GLU A 101 16.30 7.41 12.89
C GLU A 101 15.15 8.40 12.66
N ARG A 102 13.98 7.88 12.26
CA ARG A 102 12.74 8.66 12.12
C ARG A 102 11.62 7.96 12.86
N ASP A 103 10.96 8.67 13.75
CA ASP A 103 9.71 8.25 14.37
C ASP A 103 8.58 9.15 13.85
N ILE A 104 7.60 8.55 13.18
CA ILE A 104 6.39 9.23 12.70
C ILE A 104 5.18 8.93 13.59
N SER A 105 5.37 8.22 14.69
CA SER A 105 4.31 7.94 15.65
C SER A 105 3.82 9.23 16.31
N THR A 106 2.53 9.29 16.63
CA THR A 106 1.92 10.47 17.26
C THR A 106 0.75 10.06 18.14
N THR A 107 0.08 11.02 18.77
CA THR A 107 -1.12 10.81 19.56
C THR A 107 -2.28 11.58 18.95
N VAL A 108 -3.39 10.89 18.70
CA VAL A 108 -4.63 11.47 18.15
C VAL A 108 -5.77 11.16 19.11
N LEU A 109 -6.47 12.20 19.57
CA LEU A 109 -7.60 12.06 20.52
C LEU A 109 -7.25 11.23 21.78
N GLY A 110 -6.01 11.31 22.25
CA GLY A 110 -5.52 10.56 23.42
C GLY A 110 -4.99 9.16 23.12
N TYR A 111 -5.10 8.67 21.89
CA TYR A 111 -4.62 7.35 21.48
C TYR A 111 -3.29 7.44 20.75
N LYS A 112 -2.33 6.58 21.11
CA LYS A 112 -1.06 6.47 20.39
C LYS A 112 -1.28 5.75 19.06
N VAL A 113 -0.80 6.34 17.98
CA VAL A 113 -0.85 5.79 16.61
C VAL A 113 0.57 5.71 16.03
N SER A 114 0.81 4.73 15.15
CA SER A 114 2.13 4.49 14.54
C SER A 114 2.51 5.52 13.47
N MET A 115 1.53 6.22 12.88
CA MET A 115 1.74 7.30 11.91
C MET A 115 0.61 8.34 11.98
N PRO A 116 0.79 9.57 11.48
CA PRO A 116 -0.21 10.63 11.54
C PRO A 116 -1.23 10.53 10.40
N LEU A 117 -1.66 9.31 10.06
CA LEU A 117 -2.63 9.01 9.02
C LEU A 117 -3.64 7.99 9.55
N GLY A 118 -4.86 8.06 9.03
CA GLY A 118 -5.93 7.14 9.37
C GLY A 118 -6.89 6.95 8.19
N VAL A 119 -7.74 5.95 8.29
CA VAL A 119 -8.77 5.66 7.30
C VAL A 119 -10.06 6.39 7.70
N ALA A 120 -10.55 7.25 6.82
CA ALA A 120 -11.82 7.95 7.04
C ALA A 120 -13.01 6.97 6.94
N PRO A 121 -14.09 7.20 7.70
CA PRO A 121 -15.28 6.35 7.62
C PRO A 121 -15.87 6.43 6.21
N THR A 122 -15.92 5.28 5.55
CA THR A 122 -16.43 5.14 4.18
C THR A 122 -17.47 4.03 4.17
N ALA A 123 -18.68 4.33 3.70
CA ALA A 123 -19.80 3.40 3.74
C ALA A 123 -19.75 2.36 2.62
N MET A 124 -20.50 1.26 2.81
CA MET A 124 -20.82 0.26 1.79
C MET A 124 -19.59 -0.43 1.18
N GLN A 125 -18.51 -0.68 1.93
CA GLN A 125 -17.26 -1.24 1.39
C GLN A 125 -17.43 -2.63 0.78
N ARG A 126 -18.52 -3.33 1.12
CA ARG A 126 -18.93 -4.58 0.49
C ARG A 126 -19.23 -4.48 -1.00
N MET A 127 -19.51 -3.28 -1.51
CA MET A 127 -19.64 -3.05 -2.95
C MET A 127 -18.30 -3.14 -3.68
N ALA A 128 -17.19 -2.78 -3.01
CA ALA A 128 -15.85 -2.88 -3.58
C ALA A 128 -15.18 -4.23 -3.34
N HIS A 129 -15.44 -4.86 -2.19
CA HIS A 129 -14.81 -6.13 -1.82
C HIS A 129 -15.74 -6.94 -0.91
N PRO A 130 -15.91 -8.27 -1.08
CA PRO A 130 -16.87 -9.08 -0.32
C PRO A 130 -16.72 -8.97 1.21
N ASP A 131 -15.49 -8.87 1.71
CA ASP A 131 -15.21 -8.73 3.15
C ASP A 131 -15.48 -7.31 3.71
N GLY A 132 -15.64 -6.31 2.83
CA GLY A 132 -15.95 -4.92 3.17
C GLY A 132 -15.10 -4.34 4.31
N GLU A 133 -15.78 -3.73 5.27
CA GLU A 133 -15.20 -3.02 6.41
C GLU A 133 -14.32 -3.93 7.28
N CYS A 134 -14.58 -5.24 7.31
CA CYS A 134 -13.74 -6.20 8.04
C CYS A 134 -12.35 -6.36 7.39
N ALA A 135 -12.24 -6.31 6.07
CA ALA A 135 -10.94 -6.33 5.40
C ALA A 135 -10.15 -5.04 5.72
N ASN A 136 -10.83 -3.89 5.65
CA ASN A 136 -10.24 -2.59 5.97
C ASN A 136 -9.71 -2.54 7.41
N ALA A 137 -10.48 -3.04 8.38
CA ALA A 137 -10.05 -3.11 9.78
C ALA A 137 -8.82 -4.02 10.01
N ARG A 138 -8.61 -5.04 9.16
CA ARG A 138 -7.44 -5.93 9.25
C ARG A 138 -6.18 -5.33 8.61
N GLY A 139 -6.33 -4.48 7.60
CA GLY A 139 -5.21 -3.85 6.88
C GLY A 139 -4.29 -4.86 6.18
N LYS A 140 -4.85 -5.91 5.58
CA LYS A 140 -4.12 -6.96 4.85
C LYS A 140 -4.51 -7.00 3.38
#